data_AF-A0A5U8XPI0-F1
#
_entry.id   AF-A0A5U8XPI0-F1
#
_cell.length_a   1.000
_cell.length_b   1.000
_cell.length_c   1.000
_cell.angle_alpha   90.00
_cell.angle_beta   90.00
_cell.angle_gamma   90.00
#
_symmetry.space_group_name_H-M   'P 1'
#
loop_
_entity.id
_entity.type
_entity.pdbx_description
1 polymer ?
#
loop_
_entity_poly.entity_id
_entity_poly.type
_entity_poly.pdbx_seq_one_letter_code
_entity_poly.pdbx_strand_id
1 'polypeptide(L)'
;MARTPLTPPINCEGSFVCLSPFELPQGVIYRLDAIRTFPELERNNKPVYSTYYAPHNITQADYKADAALNASILVFKANDGEVRYVPNTYLSSYPGLTGLKYNRNVLVIDLALLPDYVDVGAFTGDFSNFVQSKLGIKPVPYISTMRYEGQVNNDQHIEMESKRKQNIRDAVPLEEQLAAAKKRNDELTALNEQLLLIVGDKK
;
A
#
# COMPACT_ATOMS: atom_id res chain seq x y z
N MET A 1 -5.35 -32.39 21.72
CA MET A 1 -6.38 -31.46 21.23
C MET A 1 -6.76 -31.88 19.82
N ALA A 2 -8.04 -31.96 19.48
CA ALA A 2 -8.48 -32.36 18.15
C ALA A 2 -7.94 -31.34 17.12
N ARG A 3 -7.01 -31.77 16.27
CA ARG A 3 -6.44 -30.94 15.21
C ARG A 3 -7.40 -30.98 14.03
N THR A 4 -8.05 -29.87 13.72
CA THR A 4 -8.88 -29.76 12.53
C THR A 4 -8.00 -29.34 11.36
N PRO A 5 -7.94 -30.10 10.26
CA PRO A 5 -7.15 -29.72 9.09
C PRO A 5 -7.73 -28.44 8.47
N LEU A 6 -6.92 -27.39 8.40
CA LEU A 6 -7.29 -26.12 7.78
C LEU A 6 -6.56 -25.98 6.44
N THR A 7 -7.30 -26.10 5.34
CA THR A 7 -6.72 -26.06 3.99
C THR A 7 -7.11 -24.75 3.28
N PRO A 8 -6.21 -23.77 3.17
CA PRO A 8 -6.45 -22.55 2.41
C PRO A 8 -6.53 -22.83 0.90
N PRO A 9 -7.18 -21.95 0.11
CA PRO A 9 -7.20 -22.08 -1.35
C PRO A 9 -5.79 -21.89 -1.94
N ILE A 10 -5.51 -22.59 -3.04
CA ILE A 10 -4.24 -22.45 -3.78
C ILE A 10 -4.07 -21.01 -4.29
N ASN A 11 -2.84 -20.49 -4.28
CA ASN A 11 -2.50 -19.08 -4.55
C ASN A 11 -3.00 -18.07 -3.49
N CYS A 12 -3.41 -18.52 -2.30
CA CYS A 12 -3.64 -17.61 -1.19
C CYS A 12 -2.33 -16.92 -0.78
N GLU A 13 -2.34 -15.59 -0.70
CA GLU A 13 -1.17 -14.76 -0.37
C GLU A 13 -1.43 -13.94 0.89
N GLY A 14 -0.49 -13.95 1.82
CA GLY A 14 -0.52 -13.09 3.01
C GLY A 14 0.25 -13.68 4.19
N SER A 15 -0.12 -13.26 5.41
CA SER A 15 0.44 -13.78 6.65
C SER A 15 -0.32 -15.01 7.13
N PHE A 16 0.38 -16.12 7.33
CA PHE A 16 -0.17 -17.35 7.89
C PHE A 16 0.30 -17.52 9.34
N VAL A 17 -0.58 -18.01 10.21
CA VAL A 17 -0.24 -18.31 11.61
C VAL A 17 -0.26 -19.82 11.80
N CYS A 18 0.85 -20.34 12.30
CA CYS A 18 1.02 -21.76 12.59
C CYS A 18 1.06 -22.01 14.10
N LEU A 19 0.63 -23.21 14.48
CA LEU A 19 0.76 -23.72 15.83
C LEU A 19 2.16 -24.32 16.00
N SER A 20 2.74 -24.13 17.19
CA SER A 20 3.98 -24.80 17.59
C SER A 20 3.87 -26.32 17.35
N PRO A 21 4.89 -26.98 16.76
CA PRO A 21 6.29 -26.54 16.59
C PRO A 21 6.62 -25.92 15.23
N PHE A 22 5.62 -25.62 14.39
CA PHE A 22 5.84 -24.93 13.12
C PHE A 22 5.71 -23.43 13.32
N GLU A 23 6.75 -22.68 12.94
CA GLU A 23 6.76 -21.22 13.02
C GLU A 23 6.93 -20.62 11.62
N LEU A 24 5.99 -19.74 11.26
CA LEU A 24 6.11 -18.84 10.13
C LEU A 24 6.34 -17.43 10.71
N PRO A 25 7.46 -16.76 10.39
CA PRO A 25 7.76 -15.42 10.87
C PRO A 25 6.61 -14.44 10.58
N GLN A 26 6.21 -13.70 11.62
CA GLN A 26 5.23 -12.62 11.45
C GLN A 26 5.85 -11.47 10.65
N GLY A 27 5.11 -10.95 9.66
CA GLY A 27 5.55 -9.85 8.79
C GLY A 27 6.05 -10.28 7.41
N VAL A 28 6.23 -11.59 7.17
CA VAL A 28 6.56 -12.12 5.84
C VAL A 28 5.29 -12.52 5.10
N ILE A 29 5.14 -12.04 3.87
CA ILE A 29 4.05 -12.47 2.97
C ILE A 29 4.49 -13.77 2.33
N TYR A 30 3.75 -14.84 2.63
CA TYR A 30 3.89 -16.12 1.95
C TYR A 30 2.76 -16.28 0.94
N ARG A 31 3.05 -17.02 -0.13
CA ARG A 31 2.09 -17.51 -1.10
C ARG A 31 1.96 -19.03 -0.94
N LEU A 32 0.74 -19.53 -0.89
CA LEU A 32 0.50 -20.97 -0.99
C LEU A 32 0.72 -21.43 -2.44
N ASP A 33 1.85 -22.08 -2.69
CA ASP A 33 2.27 -22.54 -4.01
C ASP A 33 1.65 -23.89 -4.38
N ALA A 34 1.66 -24.83 -3.43
CA ALA A 34 1.13 -26.17 -3.65
C ALA A 34 0.59 -26.79 -2.37
N ILE A 35 -0.32 -27.75 -2.54
CA ILE A 35 -0.85 -28.61 -1.48
C ILE A 35 -0.47 -30.02 -1.87
N ARG A 36 0.33 -30.70 -1.03
CA ARG A 36 0.82 -32.06 -1.27
C ARG A 36 0.17 -33.01 -0.27
N THR A 37 -0.55 -34.01 -0.75
CA THR A 37 -1.19 -35.00 0.12
C THR A 37 -0.17 -36.05 0.58
N PHE A 38 -0.38 -36.68 1.73
CA PHE A 38 0.54 -37.73 2.22
C PHE A 38 0.69 -38.91 1.24
N PRO A 39 -0.38 -39.45 0.63
CA PRO A 39 -0.24 -40.54 -0.36
C PRO A 39 0.60 -40.14 -1.59
N GLU A 40 0.56 -38.87 -1.99
CA GLU A 40 1.37 -38.35 -3.09
C GLU A 40 2.87 -38.31 -2.73
N LEU A 41 3.19 -37.94 -1.49
CA LEU A 41 4.57 -37.87 -1.00
C LEU A 41 5.17 -39.26 -0.78
N GLU A 42 4.38 -40.20 -0.26
CA GLU A 42 4.78 -41.61 -0.14
C GLU A 42 5.02 -42.25 -1.50
N ARG A 43 4.16 -41.99 -2.49
CA ARG A 43 4.34 -42.45 -3.88
C ARG A 43 5.61 -41.88 -4.55
N ASN A 44 6.04 -40.69 -4.14
CA ASN A 44 7.25 -40.02 -4.64
C ASN A 44 8.52 -40.43 -3.87
N ASN A 45 8.49 -41.51 -3.07
CA ASN A 45 9.60 -41.98 -2.24
C ASN A 45 10.16 -40.91 -1.28
N LYS A 46 9.33 -39.95 -0.84
CA LYS A 46 9.72 -38.94 0.15
C LYS A 46 9.08 -39.27 1.50
N PRO A 47 9.83 -39.80 2.48
CA PRO A 47 9.26 -40.14 3.78
C PRO A 47 8.79 -38.88 4.50
N VAL A 48 7.47 -38.70 4.58
CA VAL A 48 6.81 -37.51 5.16
C VAL A 48 7.28 -37.26 6.59
N TYR A 49 7.30 -38.33 7.40
CA TYR A 49 7.71 -38.25 8.80
C TYR A 49 9.16 -37.78 8.95
N SER A 50 10.10 -38.40 8.23
CA SER A 50 11.53 -38.07 8.35
C SER A 50 11.87 -36.68 7.81
N THR A 51 11.10 -36.18 6.83
CA THR A 51 11.41 -34.92 6.14
C THR A 51 10.78 -33.72 6.83
N TYR A 52 9.56 -33.86 7.34
CA TYR A 52 8.75 -32.73 7.82
C TYR A 52 8.42 -32.78 9.30
N TYR A 53 8.44 -33.95 9.94
CA TYR A 53 8.04 -34.12 11.34
C TYR A 53 9.25 -34.38 12.27
N ALA A 54 10.22 -35.17 11.83
CA ALA A 54 11.42 -35.51 12.59
C ALA A 54 12.29 -34.29 12.95
N PRO A 55 12.50 -33.29 12.06
CA PRO A 55 13.26 -32.08 12.42
C PRO A 55 12.58 -31.22 13.49
N HIS A 56 11.26 -31.37 13.66
CA HIS A 56 10.44 -30.60 14.59
C HIS A 56 10.13 -31.36 15.89
N ASN A 57 10.81 -32.48 16.15
CA ASN A 57 10.62 -33.35 17.32
C ASN A 57 9.17 -33.84 17.52
N ILE A 58 8.41 -34.00 16.44
CA ILE A 58 7.03 -34.48 16.52
C ILE A 58 7.02 -36.02 16.61
N THR A 59 6.20 -36.55 17.52
CA THR A 59 6.14 -37.99 17.75
C THR A 59 5.49 -38.73 16.58
N GLN A 60 5.87 -40.00 16.39
CA GLN A 60 5.25 -40.84 15.35
C GLN A 60 3.75 -41.10 15.62
N ALA A 61 3.29 -40.96 16.86
CA ALA A 61 1.88 -41.04 17.22
C ALA A 61 1.08 -39.86 16.67
N ASP A 62 1.63 -38.64 16.73
CA ASP A 62 1.04 -37.44 16.13
C ASP A 62 0.97 -37.55 14.61
N TYR A 63 2.01 -38.09 13.96
CA TYR A 63 2.00 -38.36 12.52
C TYR A 63 0.88 -39.33 12.13
N LYS A 64 0.67 -40.41 12.90
CA LYS A 64 -0.40 -41.38 12.63
C LYS A 64 -1.79 -40.76 12.81
N ALA A 65 -1.95 -39.85 13.77
CA ALA A 65 -3.20 -39.11 13.97
C ALA A 65 -3.47 -38.16 12.78
N ASP A 66 -2.45 -37.44 12.31
CA ASP A 66 -2.55 -36.56 11.14
C ASP A 66 -2.80 -37.37 9.85
N ALA A 67 -2.19 -38.55 9.70
CA ALA A 67 -2.42 -39.46 8.58
C ALA A 67 -3.86 -40.00 8.57
N ALA A 68 -4.42 -40.33 9.74
CA ALA A 68 -5.82 -40.74 9.86
C ALA A 68 -6.81 -39.62 9.49
N LEU A 69 -6.38 -38.35 9.59
CA LEU A 69 -7.17 -37.17 9.22
C LEU A 69 -6.97 -36.73 7.76
N ASN A 70 -6.26 -37.51 6.94
CA ASN A 70 -5.88 -37.14 5.57
C ASN A 70 -5.20 -35.76 5.50
N ALA A 71 -4.31 -35.48 6.46
CA ALA A 71 -3.54 -34.24 6.48
C ALA A 71 -2.73 -34.07 5.18
N SER A 72 -2.52 -32.81 4.81
CA SER A 72 -1.78 -32.40 3.62
C SER A 72 -0.71 -31.39 3.99
N ILE A 73 0.42 -31.43 3.30
CA ILE A 73 1.52 -30.48 3.46
C ILE A 73 1.26 -29.29 2.56
N LEU A 74 1.19 -28.12 3.18
CA LEU A 74 1.12 -26.84 2.52
C LEU A 74 2.53 -26.36 2.22
N VAL A 75 2.77 -26.00 0.95
CA VAL A 75 4.03 -25.43 0.48
C VAL A 75 3.86 -23.92 0.40
N PHE A 76 4.52 -23.21 1.30
CA PHE A 76 4.54 -21.76 1.35
C PHE A 76 5.80 -21.23 0.71
N LYS A 77 5.66 -20.23 -0.15
CA LYS A 77 6.77 -19.54 -0.82
C LYS A 77 6.73 -18.07 -0.46
N ALA A 78 7.79 -17.55 0.17
CA ALA A 78 7.93 -16.12 0.43
C ALA A 78 8.41 -15.36 -0.81
N ASN A 79 8.26 -14.03 -0.77
CA ASN A 79 8.71 -13.14 -1.84
C ASN A 79 10.23 -13.17 -2.06
N ASP A 80 11.01 -13.51 -1.04
CA ASP A 80 12.46 -13.68 -1.11
C ASP A 80 12.89 -15.02 -1.74
N GLY A 81 11.94 -15.90 -2.03
CA GLY A 81 12.17 -17.24 -2.58
C GLY A 81 12.32 -18.35 -1.52
N GLU A 82 12.22 -18.03 -0.23
CA GLU A 82 12.24 -19.03 0.83
C GLU A 82 11.00 -19.94 0.74
N VAL A 83 11.21 -21.26 0.79
CA VAL A 83 10.13 -22.26 0.77
C VAL A 83 10.01 -22.92 2.13
N ARG A 84 8.81 -22.85 2.72
CA ARG A 84 8.47 -23.46 4.00
C ARG A 84 7.38 -24.51 3.81
N TYR A 85 7.50 -25.60 4.56
CA TYR A 85 6.56 -26.72 4.50
C TYR A 85 5.86 -26.85 5.85
N VAL A 86 4.53 -26.78 5.84
CA VAL A 86 3.73 -26.86 7.06
C VAL A 86 2.53 -27.78 6.84
N PRO A 87 2.27 -28.76 7.71
CA PRO A 87 1.05 -29.55 7.63
C PRO A 87 -0.20 -28.71 7.94
N ASN A 88 -1.29 -28.96 7.22
CA ASN A 88 -2.57 -28.25 7.40
C ASN A 88 -3.20 -28.43 8.80
N THR A 89 -2.81 -29.47 9.55
CA THR A 89 -3.20 -29.71 10.95
C THR A 89 -2.55 -28.75 11.94
N TYR A 90 -1.47 -28.07 11.53
CA TYR A 90 -0.75 -27.07 12.33
C TYR A 90 -1.03 -25.64 11.87
N LEU A 91 -1.94 -25.44 10.93
CA LEU A 91 -2.34 -24.10 10.51
C LEU A 91 -3.42 -23.56 11.44
N SER A 92 -3.12 -22.48 12.17
CA SER A 92 -4.09 -21.83 13.06
C SER A 92 -4.99 -20.86 12.31
N SER A 93 -4.43 -20.10 11.36
CA SER A 93 -5.19 -19.16 10.53
C SER A 93 -4.46 -18.88 9.21
N TYR A 94 -5.23 -18.51 8.20
CA TYR A 94 -4.73 -18.09 6.89
C TYR A 94 -5.26 -16.71 6.52
N PRO A 95 -4.58 -15.98 5.63
CA PRO A 95 -4.97 -14.64 5.19
C PRO A 95 -6.17 -14.77 4.24
N GLY A 96 -7.35 -14.86 4.83
CA GLY A 96 -8.61 -14.99 4.10
C GLY A 96 -9.76 -14.51 4.94
N LEU A 97 -9.79 -13.20 5.26
CA LEU A 97 -11.01 -12.38 5.27
C LEU A 97 -10.75 -10.88 5.55
N THR A 98 -9.60 -10.49 6.14
CA THR A 98 -9.47 -9.14 6.75
C THR A 98 -8.12 -8.44 6.58
N GLY A 99 -7.20 -8.96 5.77
CA GLY A 99 -5.90 -8.33 5.53
C GLY A 99 -5.97 -7.24 4.46
N LEU A 100 -5.88 -5.96 4.86
CA LEU A 100 -5.69 -4.86 3.90
C LEU A 100 -4.24 -4.89 3.39
N LYS A 101 -4.06 -4.93 2.07
CA LYS A 101 -2.74 -4.82 1.43
C LYS A 101 -2.26 -3.38 1.52
N TYR A 102 -1.10 -3.15 2.14
CA TYR A 102 -0.44 -1.85 2.16
C TYR A 102 0.71 -1.83 1.17
N ASN A 103 0.72 -0.83 0.28
CA ASN A 103 1.83 -0.57 -0.64
C ASN A 103 2.60 0.66 -0.19
N ARG A 104 3.93 0.59 -0.22
CA ARG A 104 4.79 1.76 0.02
C ARG A 104 5.01 2.49 -1.30
N ASN A 105 4.31 3.61 -1.48
CA ASN A 105 4.42 4.44 -2.68
C ASN A 105 5.43 5.58 -2.45
N VAL A 106 6.25 5.88 -3.46
CA VAL A 106 7.21 6.99 -3.45
C VAL A 106 6.93 7.87 -4.66
N LEU A 107 6.79 9.17 -4.44
CA LEU A 107 6.57 10.18 -5.49
C LEU A 107 7.84 11.02 -5.65
N VAL A 108 8.37 11.08 -6.86
CA VAL A 108 9.52 11.94 -7.23
C VAL A 108 8.99 13.02 -8.18
N ILE A 109 9.32 14.28 -7.90
CA ILE A 109 8.86 15.44 -8.66
C ILE A 109 10.08 16.19 -9.19
N ASP A 110 10.13 16.40 -10.50
CA ASP A 110 11.13 17.25 -11.15
C ASP A 110 10.68 18.72 -11.09
N LEU A 111 11.54 19.58 -10.55
CA LEU A 111 11.27 21.01 -10.36
C LEU A 111 11.82 21.89 -11.50
N ALA A 112 12.37 21.27 -12.55
CA ALA A 112 13.04 21.94 -13.66
C ALA A 112 14.24 22.80 -13.22
N LEU A 113 14.78 23.59 -14.14
CA LEU A 113 15.90 24.48 -13.86
C LEU A 113 15.42 25.68 -13.04
N LEU A 114 15.88 25.74 -11.80
CA LEU A 114 15.69 26.89 -10.92
C LEU A 114 17.00 27.65 -10.77
N PRO A 115 16.96 28.99 -10.76
CA PRO A 115 18.11 29.80 -10.37
C PRO A 115 18.58 29.47 -8.95
N ASP A 116 19.87 29.64 -8.67
CA ASP A 116 20.48 29.27 -7.38
C ASP A 116 19.91 30.04 -6.18
N TYR A 117 19.41 31.25 -6.42
CA TYR A 117 18.83 32.12 -5.40
C TYR A 117 17.41 31.70 -4.98
N VAL A 118 16.78 30.75 -5.66
CA VAL A 118 15.45 30.25 -5.30
C VAL A 118 15.59 29.15 -4.25
N ASP A 119 15.16 29.43 -3.03
CA ASP A 119 15.17 28.43 -1.96
C ASP A 119 14.04 27.39 -2.15
N VAL A 120 14.43 26.20 -2.58
CA VAL A 120 13.54 25.04 -2.73
C VAL A 120 13.19 24.41 -1.37
N GLY A 121 13.99 24.66 -0.33
CA GLY A 121 13.78 24.12 1.01
C GLY A 121 12.44 24.53 1.60
N ALA A 122 12.07 25.81 1.46
CA ALA A 122 10.78 26.34 1.93
C ALA A 122 9.58 25.58 1.35
N PHE A 123 9.64 25.19 0.06
CA PHE A 123 8.57 24.48 -0.62
C PHE A 123 8.30 23.07 -0.05
N THR A 124 9.33 22.42 0.51
CA THR A 124 9.18 21.06 1.06
C THR A 124 8.27 21.01 2.28
N GLY A 125 8.23 22.07 3.09
CA GLY A 125 7.35 22.18 4.26
C GLY A 125 5.88 22.27 3.84
N ASP A 126 5.58 23.20 2.93
CA ASP A 126 4.22 23.41 2.42
C ASP A 126 3.70 22.18 1.66
N PHE A 127 4.55 21.55 0.85
CA PHE A 127 4.19 20.31 0.16
C PHE A 127 3.92 19.17 1.15
N SER A 128 4.71 19.07 2.22
CA SER A 128 4.48 18.06 3.27
C SER A 128 3.13 18.28 3.97
N ASN A 129 2.79 19.53 4.27
CA ASN A 129 1.51 19.91 4.85
C ASN A 129 0.35 19.60 3.89
N PHE A 130 0.51 19.89 2.59
CA PHE A 130 -0.48 19.59 1.57
C PHE A 130 -0.75 18.09 1.46
N VAL A 131 0.30 17.27 1.31
CA VAL A 131 0.17 15.81 1.23
C VAL A 131 -0.44 15.24 2.51
N GLN A 132 -0.05 15.75 3.68
CA GLN A 132 -0.65 15.36 4.96
C GLN A 132 -2.14 15.72 5.01
N SER A 133 -2.55 16.88 4.51
CA SER A 133 -3.97 17.27 4.48
C SER A 133 -4.84 16.38 3.57
N LYS A 134 -4.25 15.79 2.53
CA LYS A 134 -4.98 14.97 1.54
C LYS A 134 -4.95 13.47 1.86
N LEU A 135 -3.81 12.96 2.31
CA LEU A 135 -3.60 11.53 2.55
C LEU A 135 -3.57 11.16 4.03
N GLY A 136 -3.49 12.12 4.95
CA GLY A 136 -3.39 11.88 6.39
C GLY A 136 -2.07 11.26 6.86
N ILE A 137 -1.07 11.17 5.96
CA ILE A 137 0.23 10.57 6.21
C ILE A 137 1.28 11.68 6.23
N LYS A 138 2.21 11.65 7.20
CA LYS A 138 3.35 12.58 7.25
C LYS A 138 4.44 12.13 6.27
N PRO A 139 4.64 12.81 5.13
CA PRO A 139 5.70 12.44 4.19
C PRO A 139 7.08 12.84 4.74
N VAL A 140 8.13 12.14 4.29
CA VAL A 140 9.53 12.55 4.48
C VAL A 140 10.04 13.07 3.13
N PRO A 141 10.18 14.39 2.93
CA PRO A 141 10.65 14.95 1.68
C PRO A 141 12.16 14.70 1.53
N TYR A 142 12.58 14.37 0.30
CA TYR A 142 13.98 14.31 -0.10
C TYR A 142 14.18 15.25 -1.29
N ILE A 143 15.18 16.13 -1.22
CA ILE A 143 15.60 16.95 -2.36
C ILE A 143 16.90 16.35 -2.90
N SER A 144 16.93 16.06 -4.20
CA SER A 144 18.13 15.67 -4.92
C SER A 144 18.35 16.68 -6.05
N THR A 145 19.57 17.21 -6.16
CA THR A 145 19.96 18.12 -7.25
C THR A 145 20.70 17.33 -8.31
N MET A 146 20.33 17.52 -9.58
CA MET A 146 21.05 16.97 -10.72
C MET A 146 22.02 18.01 -11.26
N ARG A 147 23.21 17.58 -11.70
CA ARG A 147 24.14 18.47 -12.39
C ARG A 147 23.58 18.81 -13.76
N TYR A 148 23.50 20.10 -14.08
CA TYR A 148 23.19 20.59 -15.41
C TYR A 148 24.50 20.96 -16.12
N GLU A 149 24.76 20.35 -17.28
CA GLU A 149 26.01 20.55 -18.05
C GLU A 149 25.89 21.63 -19.15
N GLY A 150 24.72 22.27 -19.28
CA GLY A 150 24.48 23.34 -20.26
C GLY A 150 24.76 24.75 -19.70
N GLN A 151 24.77 25.74 -20.60
CA GLN A 151 24.74 27.16 -20.23
C GLN A 151 23.39 27.78 -20.61
N VAL A 152 22.79 28.50 -19.65
CA VAL A 152 21.61 29.32 -19.88
C VAL A 152 22.07 30.74 -20.18
N ASN A 153 21.70 31.27 -21.34
CA ASN A 153 22.00 32.67 -21.70
C ASN A 153 21.07 33.64 -20.95
N ASN A 154 21.50 34.89 -20.80
CA ASN A 154 20.75 35.91 -20.06
C ASN A 154 19.33 36.15 -20.63
N ASP A 155 19.18 36.16 -21.96
CA ASP A 155 17.86 36.30 -22.60
C ASP A 155 16.93 35.12 -22.28
N GLN A 156 17.48 33.89 -22.25
CA GLN A 156 16.73 32.70 -21.87
C GLN A 156 16.35 32.71 -20.39
N HIS A 157 17.22 33.21 -19.51
CA HIS A 157 16.91 33.41 -18.10
C HIS A 157 15.73 34.36 -17.90
N ILE A 158 15.72 35.50 -18.59
CA ILE A 158 14.63 36.49 -18.52
C ILE A 158 13.32 35.87 -19.01
N GLU A 159 13.35 35.11 -20.10
CA GLU A 159 12.16 34.45 -20.62
C GLU A 159 11.61 33.39 -19.65
N MET A 160 12.49 32.58 -19.04
CA MET A 160 12.10 31.58 -18.04
C MET A 160 11.53 32.22 -16.77
N GLU A 161 12.14 33.29 -16.26
CA GLU A 161 11.60 34.03 -15.10
C GLU A 161 10.26 34.70 -15.41
N SER A 162 10.09 35.23 -16.63
CA SER A 162 8.81 35.80 -17.08
C SER A 162 7.71 34.75 -17.11
N LYS A 163 7.98 33.58 -17.70
CA LYS A 163 7.04 32.43 -17.72
C LYS A 163 6.74 31.93 -16.31
N ARG A 164 7.74 31.85 -15.44
CA ARG A 164 7.54 31.44 -14.04
C ARG A 164 6.60 32.41 -13.32
N LYS A 165 6.80 33.72 -13.47
CA LYS A 165 5.94 34.75 -12.87
C LYS A 165 4.52 34.75 -13.46
N GLN A 166 4.36 34.49 -14.75
CA GLN A 166 3.05 34.30 -15.37
C GLN A 166 2.34 33.07 -14.79
N ASN A 167 2.99 31.91 -14.75
CA ASN A 167 2.39 30.69 -14.19
C ASN A 167 1.98 30.85 -12.71
N ILE A 168 2.74 31.61 -11.91
CA ILE A 168 2.36 31.92 -10.52
C ILE A 168 1.14 32.84 -10.46
N ARG A 169 0.99 33.79 -11.39
CA ARG A 169 -0.15 34.71 -11.45
C ARG A 169 -1.42 34.05 -12.00
N ASP A 170 -1.27 33.15 -12.97
CA ASP A 170 -2.37 32.40 -13.58
C ASP A 170 -2.89 31.29 -12.66
N ALA A 171 -2.06 30.84 -11.71
CA ALA A 171 -2.49 29.99 -10.61
C ALA A 171 -3.36 30.80 -9.65
N VAL A 172 -4.63 31.06 -10.02
CA VAL A 172 -5.59 31.73 -9.16
C VAL A 172 -5.67 30.97 -7.83
N PRO A 173 -5.26 31.58 -6.70
CA PRO A 173 -5.25 30.92 -5.41
C PRO A 173 -6.65 30.37 -5.09
N LEU A 174 -6.70 29.17 -4.51
CA LEU A 174 -7.97 28.53 -4.17
C LEU A 174 -8.84 29.42 -3.25
N GLU A 175 -8.21 30.26 -2.45
CA GLU A 175 -8.86 31.25 -1.59
C GLU A 175 -9.57 32.35 -2.38
N GLU A 176 -8.97 32.83 -3.47
CA GLU A 176 -9.57 33.85 -4.34
C GLU A 176 -10.72 33.26 -5.15
N GLN A 177 -10.62 32.01 -5.58
CA GLN A 177 -11.73 31.27 -6.19
C GLN A 177 -12.88 31.05 -5.19
N LEU A 178 -12.56 30.71 -3.94
CA LEU A 178 -13.55 30.52 -2.87
C LEU A 178 -14.22 31.85 -2.50
N ALA A 179 -13.47 32.94 -2.41
CA ALA A 179 -13.99 34.27 -2.13
C ALA A 179 -14.91 34.75 -3.26
N ALA A 180 -14.51 34.56 -4.52
CA ALA A 180 -15.34 34.86 -5.67
C ALA A 180 -16.61 34.00 -5.72
N ALA A 181 -16.51 32.71 -5.42
CA ALA A 181 -17.65 31.80 -5.36
C ALA A 181 -18.63 32.16 -4.24
N LYS A 182 -18.14 32.51 -3.05
CA LYS A 182 -18.97 32.97 -1.93
C LYS A 182 -19.70 34.26 -2.28
N LYS A 183 -18.97 35.27 -2.79
CA LYS A 183 -19.56 36.54 -3.20
C LYS A 183 -20.68 36.34 -4.23
N ARG A 184 -20.47 35.45 -5.20
CA ARG A 184 -21.47 35.12 -6.22
C ARG A 184 -22.69 34.40 -5.64
N ASN A 185 -22.49 33.56 -4.62
CA ASN A 185 -23.58 32.89 -3.92
C ASN A 185 -24.40 33.88 -3.09
N ASP A 186 -23.73 34.82 -2.41
CA ASP A 186 -24.37 35.89 -1.65
C ASP A 186 -25.22 36.80 -2.56
N GLU A 187 -24.69 37.16 -3.73
CA GLU A 187 -25.41 37.91 -4.77
C GLU A 187 -26.64 37.16 -5.29
N LEU A 188 -26.52 35.84 -5.52
CA LEU A 188 -27.64 34.99 -5.95
C LEU A 188 -28.71 34.85 -4.86
N THR A 189 -28.32 34.74 -3.59
CA THR A 189 -29.28 34.72 -2.47
C THR A 189 -30.02 36.05 -2.34
N ALA A 190 -29.34 37.18 -2.47
CA ALA A 190 -29.96 38.50 -2.44
C ALA A 190 -30.94 38.69 -3.62
N LEU A 191 -30.59 38.21 -4.82
CA LEU A 191 -31.48 38.25 -5.98
C LEU A 191 -32.70 37.35 -5.81
N ASN A 192 -32.53 36.14 -5.25
CA ASN A 192 -33.63 35.22 -4.97
C ASN A 192 -34.59 35.78 -3.91
N GLU A 193 -34.08 36.45 -2.88
CA GLU A 193 -34.92 37.14 -1.89
C GLU A 193 -35.74 38.28 -2.52
N GLN A 194 -35.14 39.06 -3.42
CA GLN A 194 -35.85 40.09 -4.17
C GLN A 194 -36.94 39.51 -5.08
N LEU A 195 -36.66 38.38 -5.75
CA LEU A 195 -37.65 37.69 -6.58
C LEU A 195 -38.79 37.10 -5.74
N LEU A 196 -38.51 36.57 -4.55
CA LEU A 196 -39.52 36.07 -3.62
C LEU A 196 -40.46 37.18 -3.12
N LEU A 197 -39.95 38.39 -2.87
CA LEU A 197 -40.77 39.55 -2.51
C LEU A 197 -41.71 39.95 -3.66
N ILE A 198 -41.21 39.98 -4.90
CA ILE A 198 -42.00 40.32 -6.09
C ILE A 198 -43.07 39.25 -6.40
N VAL A 199 -42.81 37.99 -6.11
CA VAL A 199 -43.79 36.89 -6.28
C VAL A 199 -44.79 36.84 -5.12
N GLY A 200 -44.39 37.24 -3.91
CA GLY A 200 -45.25 37.37 -2.74
C GLY A 200 -46.29 38.49 -2.88
N ASP A 201 -45.91 39.62 -3.50
CA ASP A 201 -46.82 40.76 -3.78
C ASP A 201 -47.85 40.49 -4.90
N LYS A 202 -47.75 39.35 -5.60
CA LYS A 202 -48.65 38.96 -6.71
C LYS A 202 -49.75 37.96 -6.34
N LYS A 203 -49.97 37.68 -5.05
CA LYS A 203 -51.12 36.91 -4.54
C LYS A 203 -52.08 37.81 -3.78
#